data_AF-A0A449AF96-F1
#
_entry.id   AF-A0A449AF96-F1
#
_cell.length_a   1.000
_cell.length_b   1.000
_cell.length_c   1.000
_cell.angle_alpha   90.00
_cell.angle_beta   90.00
_cell.angle_gamma   90.00
#
_symmetry.space_group_name_H-M   'P 1'
#
loop_
_entity.id
_entity.type
_entity.pdbx_description
1 polymer ?
#
loop_
_entity_poly.entity_id
_entity_poly.type
_entity_poly.pdbx_seq_one_letter_code
_entity_poly.pdbx_strand_id
1 'polypeptide(L)'
;MKKIADIEQLKLLAEDYLRLTKEAKELKKLMQELVKDTEIEIYERLSEGGLVQYFKPESKTVVDKKLLTELLFSIFIDYNHENSQKIIPSIQEIEEQIKEQCQVVKEYKWKLALKSK
;
A
#
# COMPACT_ATOMS: atom_id res chain seq x y z
N MET A 1 -7.85 18.81 37.95
CA MET A 1 -6.83 19.81 37.55
C MET A 1 -6.35 19.48 36.14
N LYS A 2 -6.25 20.46 35.23
CA LYS A 2 -5.66 20.24 33.90
C LYS A 2 -4.14 20.17 34.05
N LYS A 3 -3.52 19.13 33.48
CA LYS A 3 -2.07 19.01 33.41
C LYS A 3 -1.55 20.04 32.42
N ILE A 4 -0.69 20.95 32.87
CA ILE A 4 0.00 21.91 32.00
C ILE A 4 1.16 21.16 31.34
N ALA A 5 1.28 21.25 30.01
CA ALA A 5 2.36 20.61 29.28
C ALA A 5 3.66 21.41 29.44
N ASP A 6 4.77 20.69 29.63
CA ASP A 6 6.10 21.27 29.58
C ASP A 6 6.51 21.44 28.11
N ILE A 7 6.43 22.68 27.62
CA ILE A 7 6.66 23.02 26.21
C ILE A 7 8.14 22.85 25.85
N GLU A 8 9.06 23.11 26.77
CA GLU A 8 10.50 23.02 26.48
C GLU A 8 10.93 21.56 26.37
N GLN A 9 10.45 20.69 27.26
CA GLN A 9 10.66 19.24 27.10
C GLN A 9 10.04 18.72 25.80
N LEU A 10 8.85 19.18 25.42
CA LEU A 10 8.21 18.76 24.17
C LEU A 10 9.04 19.16 22.93
N LYS A 11 9.61 20.37 22.91
CA LYS A 11 10.47 20.82 21.80
C LYS A 11 11.72 19.95 21.67
N LEU A 12 12.41 19.69 22.78
CA LEU A 12 13.60 18.83 22.78
C LEU A 12 13.28 17.43 22.24
N LEU A 13 12.18 16.83 22.69
CA LEU A 13 11.73 15.53 22.19
C LEU A 13 11.37 15.56 20.71
N ALA A 14 10.75 16.66 20.23
CA ALA A 14 10.41 16.81 18.81
C ALA A 14 11.66 16.93 17.92
N GLU A 15 12.68 17.67 18.37
CA GLU A 15 13.96 17.80 17.67
C GLU A 15 14.70 16.45 17.58
N ASP A 16 14.79 15.74 18.70
CA ASP A 16 15.39 14.40 18.74
C ASP A 16 14.62 13.41 17.85
N TYR A 17 13.28 13.45 17.87
CA TYR A 17 12.46 12.62 16.99
C TYR A 17 12.74 12.89 15.51
N LEU A 18 12.85 14.16 15.12
CA LEU A 18 13.15 14.55 13.74
C LEU A 18 14.55 14.06 13.32
N ARG A 19 15.56 14.21 14.20
CA ARG A 19 16.92 13.71 13.97
C ARG A 19 16.94 12.19 13.78
N LEU A 20 16.36 11.44 14.72
CA LEU A 20 16.30 9.98 14.67
C LEU A 20 15.51 9.48 13.45
N THR A 21 14.44 10.17 13.07
CA THR A 21 13.66 9.83 11.87
C THR A 21 14.50 10.00 10.59
N LYS A 22 15.34 11.03 10.53
CA LYS A 22 16.26 11.24 9.40
C LYS A 22 17.31 10.12 9.35
N GLU A 23 17.95 9.82 10.47
CA GLU A 23 18.93 8.73 10.58
C GLU A 23 18.32 7.37 10.20
N ALA A 24 17.11 7.06 10.70
CA ALA A 24 16.41 5.84 10.35
C ALA A 24 16.08 5.74 8.86
N LYS A 25 15.77 6.85 8.19
CA LYS A 25 15.55 6.89 6.73
C LYS A 25 16.83 6.58 5.96
N GLU A 26 17.96 7.16 6.36
CA GLU A 26 19.25 6.87 5.71
C GLU A 26 19.67 5.42 5.92
N LEU A 27 19.54 4.89 7.15
CA LEU A 27 19.81 3.48 7.42
C LEU A 27 18.92 2.57 6.57
N LYS A 28 17.63 2.90 6.43
CA LYS A 28 16.71 2.14 5.57
C LYS A 28 17.13 2.16 4.11
N LYS A 29 17.64 3.29 3.61
CA LYS A 29 18.16 3.41 2.26
C LYS A 29 19.38 2.51 2.06
N LEU A 30 20.34 2.55 2.98
CA LEU A 30 21.53 1.68 2.93
C LEU A 30 21.15 0.20 2.96
N MET A 31 20.21 -0.21 3.82
CA MET A 31 19.71 -1.58 3.84
C MET A 31 19.05 -1.98 2.52
N GLN A 32 18.28 -1.07 1.89
CA GLN A 32 17.68 -1.33 0.58
C GLN A 32 18.73 -1.47 -0.53
N GLU A 33 19.81 -0.68 -0.48
CA GLU A 33 20.93 -0.78 -1.41
C GLU A 33 21.65 -2.13 -1.29
N LEU A 34 21.82 -2.66 -0.08
CA LEU A 34 22.45 -3.97 0.17
C LEU A 34 21.68 -5.14 -0.44
N VAL A 35 20.35 -5.10 -0.40
CA VAL A 35 19.50 -6.18 -0.95
C VAL A 35 19.06 -5.90 -2.40
N LYS A 36 19.43 -4.74 -2.94
CA LYS A 36 19.03 -4.33 -4.28
C LYS A 36 19.55 -5.34 -5.31
N ASP A 37 18.68 -5.69 -6.26
CA ASP A 37 18.98 -6.61 -7.35
C ASP A 37 19.37 -8.03 -6.88
N THR A 38 19.12 -8.36 -5.60
CA THR A 38 19.24 -9.71 -5.07
C THR A 38 17.88 -10.41 -5.09
N GLU A 39 17.90 -11.71 -5.44
CA GLU A 39 16.72 -12.58 -5.44
C GLU A 39 16.79 -13.63 -4.32
N ILE A 40 17.28 -13.20 -3.15
CA ILE A 40 17.39 -14.06 -1.97
C ILE A 40 16.30 -13.71 -0.96
N GLU A 41 15.63 -14.70 -0.40
CA GLU A 41 14.75 -14.47 0.73
C GLU A 41 15.56 -14.39 2.03
N ILE A 42 15.24 -13.38 2.85
CA ILE A 42 15.87 -13.15 4.15
C ILE A 42 14.78 -13.21 5.21
N TYR A 43 15.02 -13.98 6.27
CA TYR A 43 14.17 -14.03 7.46
C TYR A 43 15.06 -14.20 8.68
N GLU A 44 15.53 -13.08 9.25
CA GLU A 44 16.56 -13.10 10.28
C GLU A 44 16.16 -12.31 11.53
N ARG A 45 16.39 -12.91 12.70
CA ARG A 45 16.14 -12.29 14.00
C ARG A 45 17.27 -11.32 14.34
N LEU A 46 16.91 -10.17 14.90
CA LEU A 46 17.90 -9.20 15.38
C LEU A 46 18.28 -9.47 16.84
N SER A 47 19.52 -9.14 17.20
CA SER A 47 20.10 -9.38 18.53
C SER A 47 19.31 -8.69 19.65
N GLU A 48 18.89 -7.45 19.44
CA GLU A 48 18.09 -6.65 20.40
C GLU A 48 16.58 -6.90 20.27
N GLY A 49 16.20 -7.94 19.53
CA GLY A 49 14.80 -8.24 19.21
C GLY A 49 14.32 -7.60 17.92
N GLY A 50 13.24 -8.17 17.39
CA GLY A 50 12.71 -7.84 16.07
C GLY A 50 13.15 -8.82 14.98
N LEU A 51 12.82 -8.47 13.74
CA LEU A 51 13.00 -9.34 12.57
C LEU A 51 13.25 -8.49 11.31
N VAL A 52 14.26 -8.87 10.53
CA VAL A 52 14.50 -8.40 9.17
C VAL A 52 13.92 -9.41 8.20
N GLN A 53 13.06 -8.94 7.29
CA GLN A 53 12.50 -9.76 6.23
C GLN A 53 12.77 -9.11 4.87
N TYR A 54 13.31 -9.87 3.93
CA TYR A 54 13.35 -9.50 2.52
C TYR A 54 12.71 -10.63 1.72
N PHE A 55 11.60 -10.34 1.04
CA PHE A 55 10.80 -11.35 0.38
C PHE A 55 10.09 -10.78 -0.84
N LYS A 56 9.74 -11.64 -1.80
CA LYS A 56 8.89 -11.30 -2.94
C LYS A 56 7.47 -11.75 -2.63
N PRO A 57 6.52 -10.83 -2.37
CA PRO A 57 5.14 -11.22 -2.15
C PRO A 57 4.58 -11.94 -3.37
N GLU A 58 3.73 -12.93 -3.14
CA GLU A 58 3.04 -13.65 -4.22
C GLU A 58 2.18 -12.68 -5.05
N SER A 59 2.22 -12.87 -6.37
CA SER A 59 1.34 -12.18 -7.29
C SER A 59 -0.11 -12.53 -6.95
N LYS A 60 -0.98 -11.52 -6.97
CA LYS A 60 -2.40 -11.73 -6.65
C LYS A 60 -3.30 -10.99 -7.61
N THR A 61 -4.44 -11.59 -7.91
CA THR A 61 -5.50 -10.94 -8.66
C THR A 61 -6.12 -9.85 -7.79
N VAL A 62 -6.15 -8.63 -8.32
CA VAL A 62 -6.77 -7.46 -7.66
C VAL A 62 -7.71 -6.78 -8.62
N VAL A 63 -8.70 -6.07 -8.08
CA VAL A 63 -9.53 -5.17 -8.88
C VAL A 63 -8.75 -3.89 -9.15
N ASP A 64 -8.57 -3.57 -10.43
CA ASP A 64 -8.03 -2.30 -10.88
C ASP A 64 -9.09 -1.21 -10.72
N LYS A 65 -8.76 -0.20 -9.90
CA LYS A 65 -9.69 0.90 -9.60
C LYS A 65 -10.00 1.78 -10.81
N LYS A 66 -9.05 1.92 -11.73
CA LYS A 66 -9.24 2.74 -12.93
C LYS A 66 -10.22 2.03 -13.86
N LEU A 67 -10.01 0.74 -14.13
CA LEU A 67 -10.93 -0.07 -14.93
C LEU A 67 -12.32 -0.14 -14.30
N LEU A 68 -12.40 -0.30 -12.98
CA LEU A 68 -13.68 -0.26 -12.26
C LEU A 68 -14.39 1.09 -12.44
N THR A 69 -13.66 2.19 -12.32
CA THR A 69 -14.25 3.53 -12.47
C THR A 69 -14.71 3.75 -13.91
N GLU A 70 -13.92 3.34 -14.89
CA GLU A 70 -14.27 3.40 -16.31
C GLU A 70 -15.52 2.57 -16.62
N LEU A 71 -15.63 1.37 -16.08
CA LEU A 71 -16.81 0.50 -16.23
C LEU A 71 -18.06 1.13 -15.61
N LEU A 72 -17.99 1.60 -14.37
CA LEU A 72 -19.15 2.22 -13.72
C LEU A 72 -19.56 3.52 -14.42
N PHE A 73 -18.58 4.29 -14.90
CA PHE A 73 -18.84 5.51 -15.64
C PHE A 73 -19.45 5.24 -17.03
N SER A 74 -18.99 4.20 -17.74
CA SER A 74 -19.58 3.82 -19.02
C SER A 74 -21.02 3.36 -18.87
N ILE A 75 -21.33 2.56 -17.85
CA ILE A 75 -22.71 2.15 -17.51
C ILE A 75 -23.59 3.39 -17.25
N PHE A 76 -23.07 4.36 -16.49
CA PHE A 76 -23.79 5.59 -16.20
C PHE A 76 -24.04 6.43 -17.46
N ILE A 77 -23.05 6.60 -18.33
CA ILE A 77 -23.20 7.35 -19.58
C ILE A 77 -24.17 6.66 -20.53
N ASP A 78 -24.07 5.34 -20.69
CA ASP A 78 -24.95 4.53 -21.53
C ASP A 78 -26.43 4.62 -21.10
N TYR A 79 -26.68 4.76 -19.80
CA TYR A 79 -28.04 4.96 -19.28
C TYR A 79 -28.58 6.37 -19.57
N ASN A 80 -27.74 7.40 -19.48
CA ASN A 80 -28.16 8.79 -19.68
C ASN A 80 -28.22 9.24 -21.14
N HIS A 81 -27.92 8.35 -22.10
CA HIS A 81 -27.97 8.69 -23.52
C HIS A 81 -29.44 8.73 -24.01
N GLU A 82 -29.86 9.84 -24.63
CA GLU A 82 -31.28 10.18 -24.94
C GLU A 82 -32.05 9.18 -25.83
N ASN A 83 -31.38 8.18 -26.41
CA ASN A 83 -31.97 7.11 -27.22
C ASN A 83 -31.73 5.69 -26.66
N SER A 84 -31.32 5.59 -25.40
CA SER A 84 -30.99 4.32 -24.77
C SER A 84 -32.24 3.60 -24.28
N GLN A 85 -32.57 2.46 -24.91
CA GLN A 85 -33.48 1.46 -24.32
C GLN A 85 -32.76 0.55 -23.30
N LYS A 86 -31.49 0.84 -22.96
CA LYS A 86 -30.68 -0.04 -22.12
C LYS A 86 -31.12 0.08 -20.67
N ILE A 87 -31.46 -1.06 -20.08
CA ILE A 87 -31.76 -1.19 -18.66
C ILE A 87 -30.42 -1.13 -17.91
N ILE A 88 -30.40 -0.45 -16.76
CA ILE A 88 -29.24 -0.48 -15.86
C ILE A 88 -28.97 -1.94 -15.49
N PRO A 89 -27.74 -2.47 -15.71
CA PRO A 89 -27.41 -3.83 -15.31
C PRO A 89 -27.70 -4.05 -13.82
N SER A 90 -28.19 -5.23 -13.49
CA SER A 90 -28.35 -5.67 -12.13
C SER A 90 -27.01 -5.72 -11.39
N ILE A 91 -27.07 -5.73 -10.05
CA ILE A 91 -25.87 -5.84 -9.21
C ILE A 91 -25.05 -7.09 -9.58
N GLN A 92 -25.72 -8.22 -9.89
CA GLN A 92 -25.05 -9.46 -10.27
C GLN A 92 -24.29 -9.32 -11.60
N GLU A 93 -24.89 -8.69 -12.61
CA GLU A 93 -24.23 -8.45 -13.90
C GLU A 93 -23.04 -7.49 -13.75
N ILE A 94 -23.15 -6.48 -12.87
CA ILE A 94 -22.02 -5.59 -12.56
C ILE A 94 -20.89 -6.37 -11.88
N GLU A 95 -21.21 -7.25 -10.92
CA GLU A 95 -20.20 -8.09 -10.26
C GLU A 95 -19.49 -9.03 -11.25
N GLU A 96 -20.20 -9.59 -12.22
CA GLU A 96 -19.62 -10.40 -13.29
C GLU A 96 -18.70 -9.56 -14.19
N GLN A 97 -19.17 -8.40 -14.64
CA GLN A 97 -18.34 -7.49 -15.46
C GLN A 97 -17.08 -7.03 -14.72
N ILE A 98 -17.15 -6.78 -13.41
CA ILE A 98 -15.97 -6.46 -12.61
C ILE A 98 -14.98 -7.63 -12.56
N LYS A 99 -15.47 -8.86 -12.42
CA LYS A 99 -14.61 -10.06 -12.41
C LYS A 99 -13.92 -10.26 -13.76
N GLU A 100 -14.64 -10.05 -14.86
CA GLU A 100 -14.11 -10.27 -16.21
C GLU A 100 -13.21 -9.15 -16.71
N GLN A 101 -13.55 -7.90 -16.42
CA GLN A 101 -12.97 -6.73 -17.09
C GLN A 101 -12.07 -5.89 -16.19
N CYS A 102 -12.24 -5.98 -14.86
CA CYS A 102 -11.52 -5.12 -13.93
C CYS A 102 -10.46 -5.87 -13.11
N GLN A 103 -10.31 -7.17 -13.29
CA GLN A 103 -9.30 -7.95 -12.57
C GLN A 103 -7.95 -7.92 -13.30
N VAL A 104 -6.89 -7.60 -12.55
CA VAL A 104 -5.51 -7.63 -13.05
C VAL A 104 -4.63 -8.45 -12.11
N VAL A 105 -3.69 -9.20 -12.69
CA VAL A 105 -2.64 -9.85 -11.91
C VAL A 105 -1.65 -8.79 -11.47
N LYS A 106 -1.60 -8.52 -10.16
CA LYS A 106 -0.63 -7.60 -9.60
C LYS A 106 0.62 -8.35 -9.18
N GLU A 107 1.68 -8.17 -9.95
CA GLU A 107 3.01 -8.59 -9.57
C GLU A 107 3.59 -7.64 -8.53
N TYR A 108 4.14 -8.20 -7.45
CA TYR A 108 4.77 -7.42 -6.41
C TYR A 108 6.29 -7.42 -6.59
N LYS A 109 6.89 -6.27 -6.28
CA LYS A 109 8.33 -6.14 -6.16
C LYS A 109 8.79 -6.73 -4.84
N TRP A 110 10.06 -7.14 -4.82
CA TRP A 110 10.76 -7.48 -3.58
C TRP A 110 10.60 -6.38 -2.53
N LYS A 111 10.41 -6.81 -1.28
CA LYS A 111 10.09 -5.92 -0.18
C LYS A 111 10.98 -6.21 1.02
N LEU A 112 11.67 -5.17 1.50
CA LEU A 112 12.35 -5.16 2.80
C LEU A 112 11.37 -4.68 3.89
N ALA A 113 11.20 -5.48 4.93
CA ALA A 113 10.37 -5.18 6.09
C ALA A 113 11.16 -5.39 7.39
N LEU A 114 10.95 -4.48 8.33
CA LEU A 114 11.47 -4.57 9.70
C LEU A 114 10.27 -4.69 10.63
N LYS A 115 10.27 -5.70 11.50
CA LYS A 115 9.28 -5.84 12.56
C LYS A 115 9.96 -5.60 13.89
N SER A 116 9.51 -4.59 14.64
CA SER A 116 9.87 -4.45 16.05
C SER A 116 9.16 -5.53 16.88
N LYS A 117 9.75 -5.87 18.02
CA LYS A 117 9.11 -6.72 19.03
C LYS A 117 7.89 -6.02 19.63
#